data_AF-A0A6M3JU69-F1
#
_entry.id   AF-A0A6M3JU69-F1
#
_cell.length_a   1.000
_cell.length_b   1.000
_cell.length_c   1.000
_cell.angle_alpha   90.00
_cell.angle_beta   90.00
_cell.angle_gamma   90.00
#
_symmetry.space_group_name_H-M   'P 1'
#
loop_
_entity.id
_entity.type
_entity.pdbx_description
1 polymer ?
#
loop_
_entity_poly.entity_id
_entity_poly.type
_entity_poly.pdbx_seq_one_letter_code
_entity_poly.pdbx_strand_id
1 'polypeptide(L)' 'MPEYYSTNELLGNTYWHSKRYEYSSGDLIYMATHRAFNADDSDKNWQVYKLTWSSGDCTRIQGPVVGSWANRASLGW' A
#
# COMPACT_ATOMS: atom_id res chain seq x y z
N MET A 1 -16.28 5.16 33.75
CA MET A 1 -15.17 5.94 33.16
C MET A 1 -14.92 5.36 31.79
N PRO A 2 -14.93 6.12 30.68
CA PRO A 2 -14.60 5.56 29.38
C PRO A 2 -13.09 5.34 29.31
N GLU A 3 -12.69 4.08 29.18
CA GLU A 3 -11.30 3.69 28.95
C GLU A 3 -10.91 4.09 27.53
N TYR A 4 -10.05 5.11 27.43
CA TYR A 4 -9.38 5.45 26.19
C TYR A 4 -8.24 4.46 25.97
N TYR A 5 -8.53 3.37 25.27
CA TYR A 5 -7.48 2.52 24.73
C TYR A 5 -6.73 3.33 23.68
N SER A 6 -5.45 3.60 23.94
CA SER A 6 -4.56 4.09 22.89
C SER A 6 -4.61 3.05 21.76
N THR A 7 -4.72 3.49 20.51
CA THR A 7 -4.90 2.63 19.33
C THR A 7 -3.81 1.56 19.16
N ASN A 8 -2.74 1.61 19.95
CA ASN A 8 -1.69 0.61 20.02
C ASN A 8 -2.03 -0.64 20.86
N GLU A 9 -2.96 -0.58 21.82
CA GLU A 9 -3.29 -1.74 22.67
C GLU A 9 -4.30 -2.70 22.03
N LEU A 10 -5.10 -2.22 21.07
CA LEU A 10 -6.07 -3.04 20.32
C LEU A 10 -5.47 -3.76 19.11
N LEU A 11 -4.22 -3.47 18.75
CA LEU A 11 -3.57 -3.97 17.54
C LEU A 11 -2.28 -4.72 17.90
N GLY A 12 -2.41 -5.82 18.65
CA GLY A 12 -1.30 -6.73 18.94
C GLY A 12 -0.42 -6.93 17.69
N ASN A 13 0.86 -6.58 17.81
CA ASN A 13 1.92 -6.72 16.79
C ASN A 13 1.50 -6.42 15.35
N THR A 14 0.67 -5.40 15.13
CA THR A 14 0.30 -5.01 13.78
C THR A 14 1.22 -3.89 13.30
N TYR A 15 2.01 -4.14 12.26
CA TYR A 15 2.76 -3.11 11.58
C TYR A 15 2.01 -2.65 10.32
N TRP A 16 1.73 -1.34 10.26
CA TRP A 16 1.26 -0.69 9.04
C TRP A 16 2.45 -0.29 8.18
N HIS A 17 2.45 -0.76 6.93
CA HIS A 17 3.46 -0.44 5.93
C HIS A 17 2.85 0.34 4.78
N SER A 18 3.59 1.34 4.29
CA SER A 18 3.27 2.08 3.07
C SER A 18 4.52 2.17 2.19
N LYS A 19 4.36 1.92 0.90
CA LYS A 19 5.44 2.05 -0.10
C LYS A 19 4.95 2.75 -1.35
N ARG A 20 5.84 3.53 -1.96
CA ARG A 20 5.62 4.26 -3.21
C ARG A 20 6.77 3.99 -4.18
N TYR A 21 6.44 3.77 -5.44
CA TYR A 21 7.41 3.66 -6.53
C TYR A 21 6.94 4.56 -7.66
N GLU A 22 7.76 5.55 -7.99
CA GLU A 22 7.54 6.45 -9.10
C GLU A 22 8.45 6.04 -10.24
N TYR A 23 7.88 5.80 -11.42
CA TYR A 23 8.67 5.73 -12.63
C TYR A 23 9.13 7.15 -12.96
N SER A 24 10.43 7.33 -13.23
CA SER A 24 10.95 8.64 -13.63
C SER A 24 10.15 9.16 -14.84
N SER A 25 10.06 10.48 -14.98
CA SER A 25 9.35 11.19 -16.07
C SER A 25 7.82 11.30 -15.99
N GLY A 26 7.19 10.97 -14.85
CA GLY A 26 5.83 11.44 -14.55
C GLY A 26 4.69 10.51 -15.02
N ASP A 27 5.00 9.39 -15.66
CA ASP A 27 3.96 8.58 -16.27
C ASP A 27 3.21 7.69 -15.27
N LEU A 28 3.93 6.92 -14.44
CA LEU A 28 3.33 5.82 -13.69
C LEU A 28 3.85 5.73 -12.26
N ILE A 29 2.92 5.69 -11.31
CA ILE A 29 3.20 5.56 -9.89
C ILE A 29 2.48 4.32 -9.36
N TYR A 30 3.19 3.52 -8.58
CA TYR A 30 2.58 2.49 -7.75
C TYR A 30 2.60 2.94 -6.30
N MET A 31 1.47 2.84 -5.62
CA MET A 31 1.36 3.06 -4.18
C MET A 31 0.76 1.82 -3.56
N ALA A 32 1.27 1.40 -2.40
CA ALA A 32 0.71 0.24 -1.73
C ALA A 32 0.72 0.38 -0.22
N THR A 33 -0.32 -0.15 0.39
CA THR A 33 -0.44 -0.27 1.84
C THR A 33 -0.57 -1.74 2.22
N HIS A 34 -0.01 -2.10 3.37
CA HIS A 34 -0.13 -3.45 3.90
C HIS A 34 -0.12 -3.44 5.42
N ARG A 35 -0.87 -4.38 6.00
CA ARG A 35 -0.96 -4.60 7.44
C ARG A 35 -0.38 -5.99 7.72
N ALA A 36 0.88 -6.05 8.17
CA ALA A 36 1.60 -7.29 8.40
C ALA A 36 1.77 -7.60 9.89
N PHE A 37 1.78 -8.90 10.22
CA PHE A 37 2.09 -9.40 11.57
C PHE A 37 3.43 -10.17 11.63
N ASN A 38 3.99 -10.56 10.48
CA ASN A 38 5.28 -11.22 10.33
C ASN A 38 5.94 -10.84 8.98
N ALA A 39 7.23 -11.16 8.82
CA ALA A 39 8.02 -10.80 7.63
C ALA A 39 7.57 -11.54 6.36
N ASP A 40 7.06 -12.77 6.46
CA ASP A 40 6.62 -13.56 5.30
C ASP A 40 5.31 -13.04 4.70
N ASP A 41 4.43 -12.51 5.55
CA ASP A 41 3.25 -11.76 5.13
C ASP A 41 3.64 -10.41 4.57
N SER A 42 4.76 -9.82 5.02
CA SER A 42 5.16 -8.46 4.61
C SER A 42 5.38 -8.29 3.11
N ASP A 43 5.58 -9.37 2.35
CA ASP A 43 5.72 -9.36 0.88
C ASP A 43 4.48 -9.85 0.12
N LYS A 44 3.44 -10.28 0.84
CA LYS A 44 2.17 -10.78 0.31
C LYS A 44 1.04 -9.85 0.80
N ASN A 45 -0.13 -9.91 0.19
CA ASN A 45 -1.32 -9.15 0.63
C ASN A 45 -1.22 -7.60 0.63
N TRP A 46 -0.33 -7.00 -0.15
CA TRP A 46 -0.33 -5.55 -0.36
C TRP A 46 -1.56 -5.12 -1.14
N GLN A 47 -2.26 -4.11 -0.65
CA GLN A 47 -3.24 -3.37 -1.43
C GLN A 47 -2.48 -2.39 -2.32
N VAL A 48 -2.24 -2.77 -3.57
CA VAL A 48 -1.47 -1.94 -4.50
C VAL A 48 -2.43 -1.20 -5.44
N TYR A 49 -2.12 0.07 -5.67
CA TYR A 49 -2.83 1.00 -6.54
C TYR A 49 -1.90 1.44 -7.68
N LYS A 50 -2.46 1.59 -8.87
CA LYS A 50 -1.78 2.17 -10.02
C LYS A 50 -2.30 3.60 -10.21
N LEU A 51 -1.40 4.57 -10.25
CA LEU A 51 -1.68 5.99 -10.36
C LEU A 51 -0.85 6.61 -11.51
N THR A 52 -1.23 7.80 -11.98
CA THR A 52 -0.50 8.59 -12.97
C THR A 52 -0.46 10.06 -12.55
N TRP A 53 0.49 10.85 -13.07
CA TRP A 53 0.43 12.30 -12.95
C TRP A 53 -0.35 12.89 -14.13
N SER A 54 -1.34 13.71 -13.83
CA SER A 54 -2.09 14.50 -14.81
C SER A 54 -2.05 15.96 -14.39
N SER A 55 -1.36 16.81 -15.17
CA SER A 55 -1.33 18.28 -14.98
C SER A 55 -1.02 18.75 -13.55
N GLY A 56 -0.14 18.05 -12.84
CA GLY A 56 0.26 18.37 -11.46
C GLY A 56 -0.50 17.59 -10.38
N ASP A 57 -1.55 16.85 -10.74
CA ASP A 57 -2.32 16.03 -9.81
C ASP A 57 -2.02 14.54 -9.98
N CYS A 58 -1.95 13.83 -8.85
CA CYS A 58 -1.82 12.37 -8.87
C CYS A 58 -3.21 11.73 -8.93
N THR A 59 -3.50 11.05 -10.03
CA THR A 59 -4.81 10.42 -10.27
C THR A 59 -4.72 8.90 -10.23
N ARG A 60 -5.69 8.25 -9.58
CA ARG A 60 -5.76 6.77 -9.58
C ARG A 60 -6.31 6.27 -10.90
N ILE A 61 -5.59 5.33 -11.52
CA ILE A 61 -6.00 4.68 -12.76
C ILE A 61 -6.51 3.25 -12.55
N GLN A 62 -5.96 2.47 -11.62
CA GLN A 62 -6.41 1.10 -11.31
C GLN A 62 -6.20 0.72 -9.83
N GLY A 63 -6.88 -0.36 -9.40
CA GLY A 63 -6.78 -0.95 -8.06
C GLY A 63 -7.86 -0.49 -7.06
N PRO A 64 -7.82 -0.99 -5.80
CA PRO A 64 -6.76 -1.86 -5.27
C PRO A 64 -6.85 -3.29 -5.80
N VAL A 65 -5.70 -3.92 -6.01
CA VAL A 65 -5.57 -5.37 -6.16
C VAL A 65 -4.60 -5.84 -5.10
N VAL A 66 -4.91 -7.00 -4.54
CA VAL A 66 -4.11 -7.63 -3.49
C VAL A 66 -2.99 -8.43 -4.14
N GLY A 67 -1.74 -8.19 -3.74
CA GLY A 67 -0.60 -8.92 -4.27
C GLY A 67 0.74 -8.59 -3.62
N SER A 68 1.82 -8.85 -4.33
CA SER A 68 3.18 -8.57 -3.83
C SER A 68 3.66 -7.20 -4.31
N TRP A 69 4.28 -6.42 -3.42
CA TRP A 69 4.92 -5.16 -3.78
C TRP A 69 6.07 -5.32 -4.77
N ALA A 70 6.87 -6.39 -4.64
CA ALA A 70 8.00 -6.66 -5.53
C ALA A 70 7.54 -6.86 -6.99
N ASN A 71 6.41 -7.55 -7.17
CA ASN A 71 5.83 -7.88 -8.47
C ASN A 71 4.63 -6.99 -8.85
N ARG A 72 4.53 -5.79 -8.29
CA ARG A 72 3.42 -4.84 -8.51
C ARG A 72 3.08 -4.57 -9.98
N ALA A 73 4.08 -4.57 -10.86
CA ALA A 73 3.87 -4.34 -12.30
C ALA A 73 3.16 -5.50 -13.01
N SER A 74 3.26 -6.72 -12.46
CA SER A 74 2.74 -7.95 -13.05
C SER A 74 1.41 -8.42 -12.45
N LEU A 75 0.83 -7.67 -11.51
CA LEU A 75 -0.48 -8.02 -10.98
C LEU A 75 -1.56 -7.87 -12.08
N GLY A 76 -2.63 -8.65 -11.98
CA GLY A 76 -3.71 -8.69 -12.98
C GLY A 76 -4.65 -7.50 -12.84
N TRP A 77 -4.18 -6.33 -13.24
CA TRP A 77 -4.93 -5.07 -13.26
C TRP A 77 -5.77 -4.88 -14.52
#